data_AF-A0A0A1U5Z3-F1
#
_entry.id   AF-A0A0A1U5Z3-F1
#
_cell.length_a   1.000
_cell.length_b   1.000
_cell.length_c   1.000
_cell.angle_alpha   90.00
_cell.angle_beta   90.00
_cell.angle_gamma   90.00
#
_symmetry.space_group_name_H-M   'P 1'
#
loop_
_entity.id
_entity.type
_entity.pdbx_description
1 polymer ?
#
loop_
_entity_poly.entity_id
_entity_poly.type
_entity_poly.pdbx_seq_one_letter_code
_entity_poly.pdbx_strand_id
1 'polypeptide(L)'
;MDFLEPKIKVATKKACNSMNTPPKPKHIKTIIAKSYTNDMPMFYQELNKTMLSNNILHQYKSFVTLHRVLRDGSPSLIGGYLDSFYPVIYKAYVKLQQQNNTEPLLQITKHYAQYIQMRVVFHQQHRFFTGALNIPEYETLPEEYYTDLKCLSTLSYIMDLMDYLLVVPLPIIHNYSSDRTKLDCTIPLILDANELYNVIIFFMHNLAHIEENESVFTFLYNRLLRIYQALVNLFGEARNNLYISNNMTVPTLKPLPTFNVTQQQKDEYRLKHPNCITKEKDRIAPKYTKEMNDDGETKELCKVGNQFVRILTQFIQVCSLPTADKESPDFKLMAMLKCLIDELQQPENYPALKTHIWKTFIGTHFLMQKENAIHVVEIKQNILVMELVQCIDNIENELIRVCKTHDGIDEFNKSVDEFISFIDKQLKEVSNKRTKNDQIFNALDLELGGLSVDNFDWDGLSIAVPKTDKVPIVCKVETKSKTVNPKFKELLDASRKLAAETQNLAICAKNMDSSEDTFPSF
;
A
#
# COMPACT_ATOMS: atom_id res chain seq x y z
N MET A 1 -35.36 30.87 -23.30
CA MET A 1 -35.67 29.44 -23.14
C MET A 1 -34.64 28.88 -22.18
N ASP A 2 -35.04 28.56 -20.95
CA ASP A 2 -34.14 27.89 -20.01
C ASP A 2 -33.74 26.55 -20.59
N PHE A 3 -32.47 26.41 -20.96
CA PHE A 3 -31.89 25.17 -21.46
C PHE A 3 -32.05 24.11 -20.37
N LEU A 4 -32.98 23.18 -20.57
CA LEU A 4 -33.24 22.09 -19.63
C LEU A 4 -31.92 21.31 -19.43
N GLU A 5 -31.33 21.40 -18.24
CA GLU A 5 -30.07 20.73 -17.95
C GLU A 5 -30.23 19.21 -18.16
N PRO A 6 -29.34 18.53 -18.93
CA PRO A 6 -29.49 17.11 -19.23
C PRO A 6 -29.72 16.27 -17.97
N LYS A 7 -30.71 15.37 -17.99
CA LYS A 7 -31.15 14.60 -16.82
C LYS A 7 -30.00 13.83 -16.16
N ILE A 8 -29.07 13.30 -16.94
CA ILE A 8 -27.90 12.58 -16.42
C ILE A 8 -26.95 13.52 -15.66
N LYS A 9 -26.72 14.73 -16.15
CA LYS A 9 -25.90 15.76 -15.51
C LYS A 9 -26.45 16.11 -14.13
N VAL A 10 -27.76 16.35 -14.05
CA VAL A 10 -28.47 16.63 -12.79
C VAL A 10 -28.39 15.43 -11.84
N ALA A 11 -28.52 14.21 -12.36
CA ALA A 11 -28.40 13.00 -11.55
C ALA A 11 -26.98 12.84 -10.97
N THR A 12 -25.93 13.06 -11.76
CA THR A 12 -24.53 13.00 -11.32
C THR A 12 -24.24 14.02 -10.23
N LYS A 13 -24.62 15.29 -10.43
CA LYS A 13 -24.47 16.34 -9.41
C LYS A 13 -25.16 15.97 -8.08
N LYS A 14 -26.37 15.41 -8.15
CA LYS A 14 -27.13 15.02 -6.96
C LYS A 14 -26.58 13.74 -6.31
N ALA A 15 -26.01 12.82 -7.06
CA ALA A 15 -25.34 11.63 -6.52
C ALA A 15 -24.04 12.01 -5.79
N CYS A 16 -23.26 12.92 -6.37
CA CYS A 16 -21.96 13.37 -5.88
C CYS A 16 -22.02 14.69 -5.09
N ASN A 17 -23.10 14.97 -4.35
CA ASN A 17 -23.22 16.22 -3.58
C ASN A 17 -22.34 16.21 -2.31
N SER A 18 -22.09 17.40 -1.73
CA SER A 18 -21.28 17.60 -0.51
C SER A 18 -21.98 17.23 0.81
N MET A 19 -23.22 16.77 0.80
CA MET A 19 -23.90 16.37 2.04
C MET A 19 -23.34 15.03 2.53
N ASN A 20 -23.13 14.91 3.84
CA ASN A 20 -22.74 13.67 4.51
C ASN A 20 -23.91 12.66 4.55
N THR A 21 -24.32 12.21 3.37
CA THR A 21 -25.31 11.18 3.13
C THR A 21 -24.85 10.33 1.94
N PRO A 22 -25.20 9.03 1.93
CA PRO A 22 -24.94 8.15 0.79
C PRO A 22 -25.45 8.72 -0.53
N PRO A 23 -24.79 8.44 -1.68
CA PRO A 23 -25.36 8.66 -3.00
C PRO A 23 -26.78 8.08 -3.10
N LYS A 24 -27.78 8.93 -3.36
CA LYS A 24 -29.18 8.48 -3.36
C LYS A 24 -29.44 7.47 -4.48
N PRO A 25 -30.04 6.30 -4.20
CA PRO A 25 -30.22 5.24 -5.20
C PRO A 25 -30.95 5.68 -6.48
N LYS A 26 -31.94 6.57 -6.37
CA LYS A 26 -32.68 7.08 -7.55
C LYS A 26 -31.80 7.81 -8.57
N HIS A 27 -30.73 8.47 -8.12
CA HIS A 27 -29.81 9.17 -9.00
C HIS A 27 -28.85 8.18 -9.69
N ILE A 28 -28.32 7.22 -8.93
CA ILE A 28 -27.50 6.13 -9.48
C ILE A 28 -28.29 5.33 -10.52
N LYS A 29 -29.52 4.91 -10.20
CA LYS A 29 -30.43 4.20 -11.14
C LYS A 29 -30.68 5.00 -12.42
N THR A 30 -30.80 6.32 -12.33
CA THR A 30 -30.97 7.19 -13.51
C THR A 30 -29.73 7.17 -14.40
N ILE A 31 -28.53 7.20 -13.80
CA ILE A 31 -27.26 7.14 -14.54
C ILE A 31 -27.09 5.77 -15.20
N ILE A 32 -27.34 4.69 -14.45
CA ILE A 32 -27.32 3.31 -14.96
C ILE A 32 -28.27 3.17 -16.14
N ALA A 33 -29.54 3.58 -16.00
CA ALA A 33 -30.52 3.49 -17.09
C ALA A 33 -30.06 4.27 -18.33
N LYS A 34 -29.41 5.42 -18.15
CA LYS A 34 -28.88 6.24 -19.25
C LYS A 34 -27.65 5.65 -19.92
N SER A 35 -26.87 4.81 -19.23
CA SER A 35 -25.72 4.12 -19.82
C SER A 35 -26.10 3.19 -20.97
N TYR A 36 -27.31 2.60 -20.96
CA TYR A 36 -27.84 1.79 -22.06
C TYR A 36 -28.31 2.60 -23.27
N THR A 37 -28.40 3.93 -23.15
CA THR A 37 -28.79 4.83 -24.24
C THR A 37 -27.62 5.65 -24.80
N ASN A 38 -26.38 5.29 -24.43
CA ASN A 38 -25.12 5.93 -24.86
C ASN A 38 -24.98 7.45 -24.55
N ASP A 39 -25.76 7.98 -23.60
CA ASP A 39 -25.70 9.37 -23.14
C ASP A 39 -24.73 9.54 -21.96
N MET A 40 -23.50 9.03 -22.10
CA MET A 40 -22.50 8.97 -21.03
C MET A 40 -21.47 10.12 -20.94
N PRO A 41 -21.15 10.89 -22.00
CA PRO A 41 -20.15 11.97 -21.88
C PRO A 41 -20.44 12.96 -20.75
N MET A 42 -21.71 13.33 -20.56
CA MET A 42 -22.14 14.26 -19.51
C MET A 42 -21.96 13.69 -18.09
N PHE A 43 -22.05 12.37 -17.92
CA PHE A 43 -21.74 11.72 -16.64
C PHE A 43 -20.27 11.88 -16.30
N TYR A 44 -19.37 11.52 -17.23
CA TYR A 44 -17.92 11.61 -17.00
C TYR A 44 -17.43 13.05 -16.84
N GLN A 45 -18.02 14.01 -17.57
CA GLN A 45 -17.69 15.44 -17.42
C GLN A 45 -18.00 15.95 -16.01
N GLU A 46 -19.18 15.64 -15.46
CA GLU A 46 -19.52 16.05 -14.10
C GLU A 46 -18.74 15.27 -13.05
N LEU A 47 -18.52 13.97 -13.29
CA LEU A 47 -17.74 13.12 -12.41
C LEU A 47 -16.29 13.61 -12.29
N ASN A 48 -15.68 14.06 -13.40
CA ASN A 48 -14.36 14.67 -13.41
C ASN A 48 -14.27 15.84 -12.43
N LYS A 49 -15.25 16.76 -12.49
CA LYS A 49 -15.31 17.93 -11.61
C LYS A 49 -15.38 17.54 -10.13
N THR A 50 -16.24 16.58 -9.78
CA THR A 50 -16.43 16.18 -8.37
C THR A 50 -15.28 15.33 -7.86
N MET A 51 -14.71 14.46 -8.70
CA MET A 51 -13.61 13.57 -8.35
C MET A 51 -12.28 14.32 -8.16
N LEU A 52 -12.06 15.41 -8.90
CA LEU A 52 -10.88 16.27 -8.76
C LEU A 52 -11.07 17.45 -7.79
N SER A 53 -12.25 17.59 -7.18
CA SER A 53 -12.55 18.66 -6.23
C SER A 53 -11.67 18.60 -4.98
N ASN A 54 -11.68 19.66 -4.18
CA ASN A 54 -10.99 19.71 -2.87
C ASN A 54 -11.86 19.20 -1.73
N ASN A 55 -13.14 18.87 -1.98
CA ASN A 55 -14.05 18.40 -0.96
C ASN A 55 -14.05 16.86 -0.95
N ILE A 56 -13.65 16.28 0.18
CA ILE A 56 -13.50 14.84 0.31
C ILE A 56 -14.81 14.06 0.11
N LEU A 57 -15.96 14.61 0.49
CA LEU A 57 -17.27 13.97 0.25
C LEU A 57 -17.60 13.91 -1.23
N HIS A 58 -17.25 14.94 -2.00
CA HIS A 58 -17.39 14.91 -3.46
C HIS A 58 -16.50 13.83 -4.07
N GLN A 59 -15.24 13.72 -3.64
CA GLN A 59 -14.30 12.72 -4.13
C GLN A 59 -14.78 11.30 -3.79
N TYR A 60 -15.08 11.04 -2.51
CA TYR A 60 -15.60 9.76 -2.02
C TYR A 60 -16.84 9.32 -2.80
N LYS A 61 -17.85 10.19 -2.89
CA LYS A 61 -19.12 9.87 -3.57
C LYS A 61 -18.95 9.71 -5.07
N SER A 62 -17.93 10.34 -5.67
CA SER A 62 -17.59 10.13 -7.08
C SER A 62 -17.09 8.71 -7.32
N PHE A 63 -16.16 8.22 -6.49
CA PHE A 63 -15.69 6.84 -6.58
C PHE A 63 -16.81 5.83 -6.33
N VAL A 64 -17.67 6.07 -5.32
CA VAL A 64 -18.79 5.16 -5.01
C VAL A 64 -19.81 5.14 -6.15
N THR A 65 -20.14 6.31 -6.70
CA THR A 65 -21.06 6.43 -7.84
C THR A 65 -20.48 5.76 -9.08
N LEU A 66 -19.20 5.98 -9.39
CA LEU A 66 -18.52 5.33 -10.52
C LEU A 66 -18.55 3.81 -10.35
N HIS A 67 -18.21 3.29 -9.18
CA HIS A 67 -18.20 1.84 -8.93
C HIS A 67 -19.56 1.21 -9.22
N ARG A 68 -20.65 1.77 -8.66
CA ARG A 68 -22.01 1.25 -8.88
C ARG A 68 -22.43 1.35 -10.34
N VAL A 69 -22.08 2.43 -11.03
CA VAL A 69 -22.39 2.62 -12.46
C VAL A 69 -21.61 1.64 -13.33
N LEU A 70 -20.34 1.37 -13.03
CA LEU A 70 -19.56 0.35 -13.75
C LEU A 70 -20.11 -1.05 -13.51
N ARG A 71 -20.53 -1.36 -12.28
CA ARG A 71 -21.06 -2.67 -11.91
C ARG A 71 -22.39 -2.98 -12.61
N ASP A 72 -23.35 -2.06 -12.51
CA ASP A 72 -24.75 -2.32 -12.89
C ASP A 72 -25.14 -1.66 -14.23
N GLY A 73 -24.22 -0.94 -14.86
CA GLY A 73 -24.44 -0.23 -16.12
C GLY A 73 -24.24 -1.07 -17.37
N SER A 74 -24.39 -0.42 -18.53
CA SER A 74 -24.18 -1.02 -19.84
C SER A 74 -22.75 -1.59 -19.98
N PRO A 75 -22.58 -2.75 -20.63
CA PRO A 75 -21.26 -3.29 -20.97
C PRO A 75 -20.39 -2.29 -21.77
N SER A 76 -21.00 -1.38 -22.53
CA SER A 76 -20.30 -0.33 -23.28
C SER A 76 -19.51 0.65 -22.40
N LEU A 77 -19.78 0.69 -21.09
CA LEU A 77 -18.99 1.45 -20.13
C LEU A 77 -17.58 0.88 -19.97
N ILE A 78 -17.42 -0.43 -20.11
CA ILE A 78 -16.13 -1.11 -20.10
C ILE A 78 -15.53 -1.00 -21.51
N GLY A 79 -14.27 -0.59 -21.62
CA GLY A 79 -13.66 -0.25 -22.92
C GLY A 79 -13.44 1.24 -23.07
N GLY A 80 -13.72 1.77 -24.26
CA GLY A 80 -13.32 3.12 -24.68
C GLY A 80 -13.72 4.25 -23.72
N TYR A 81 -14.90 4.20 -23.09
CA TYR A 81 -15.30 5.22 -22.10
C TYR A 81 -14.44 5.15 -20.84
N LEU A 82 -14.29 3.98 -20.25
CA LEU A 82 -13.48 3.77 -19.06
C LEU A 82 -12.00 4.07 -19.32
N ASP A 83 -11.49 3.68 -20.48
CA ASP A 83 -10.10 3.94 -20.89
C ASP A 83 -9.82 5.42 -21.04
N SER A 84 -10.74 6.15 -21.68
CA SER A 84 -10.64 7.61 -21.83
C SER A 84 -10.72 8.33 -20.48
N PHE A 85 -11.41 7.75 -19.50
CA PHE A 85 -11.57 8.33 -18.18
C PHE A 85 -10.48 7.90 -17.18
N TYR A 86 -9.72 6.85 -17.47
CA TYR A 86 -8.65 6.35 -16.60
C TYR A 86 -7.64 7.42 -16.15
N PRO A 87 -7.16 8.35 -17.01
CA PRO A 87 -6.26 9.41 -16.58
C PRO A 87 -6.83 10.30 -15.46
N VAL A 88 -8.15 10.52 -15.46
CA VAL A 88 -8.83 11.30 -14.42
C VAL A 88 -8.85 10.52 -13.10
N ILE A 89 -9.18 9.22 -13.15
CA ILE A 89 -9.16 8.33 -11.99
C ILE A 89 -7.75 8.28 -11.40
N TYR A 90 -6.73 8.09 -12.23
CA TYR A 90 -5.34 8.05 -11.82
C TYR A 90 -4.90 9.36 -11.17
N LYS A 91 -5.21 10.51 -11.80
CA LYS A 91 -4.91 11.82 -11.22
C LYS A 91 -5.59 12.05 -9.87
N ALA A 92 -6.85 11.64 -9.73
CA ALA A 92 -7.59 11.74 -8.47
C ALA A 92 -6.99 10.84 -7.38
N TYR A 93 -6.61 9.61 -7.73
CA TYR A 93 -5.91 8.68 -6.86
C TYR A 93 -4.58 9.27 -6.37
N VAL A 94 -3.70 9.72 -7.27
CA VAL A 94 -2.40 10.32 -6.91
C VAL A 94 -2.59 11.53 -6.00
N LYS A 95 -3.54 12.43 -6.33
CA LYS A 95 -3.86 13.59 -5.50
C LYS A 95 -4.28 13.18 -4.09
N LEU A 96 -5.11 12.14 -3.96
CA LEU A 96 -5.52 11.63 -2.65
C LEU A 96 -4.32 11.09 -1.88
N GLN A 97 -3.46 10.28 -2.51
CA GLN A 97 -2.31 9.67 -1.82
C GLN A 97 -1.35 10.71 -1.23
N GLN A 98 -1.15 11.83 -1.91
CA GLN A 98 -0.30 12.94 -1.46
C GLN A 98 -0.84 13.69 -0.22
N GLN A 99 -2.10 13.48 0.17
CA GLN A 99 -2.68 14.15 1.33
C GLN A 99 -2.27 13.44 2.63
N ASN A 100 -1.55 14.13 3.52
CA ASN A 100 -1.04 13.57 4.77
C ASN A 100 -2.04 13.59 5.95
N ASN A 101 -3.33 13.79 5.68
CA ASN A 101 -4.34 13.91 6.74
C ASN A 101 -4.84 12.51 7.18
N THR A 102 -5.05 12.34 8.49
CA THR A 102 -5.52 11.10 9.14
C THR A 102 -7.05 11.02 9.26
N GLU A 103 -7.79 11.96 8.68
CA GLU A 103 -9.26 11.95 8.70
C GLU A 103 -9.81 10.59 8.18
N PRO A 104 -10.69 9.92 8.93
CA PRO A 104 -11.27 8.63 8.56
C PRO A 104 -11.80 8.53 7.14
N LEU A 105 -12.58 9.53 6.69
CA LEU A 105 -13.18 9.51 5.37
C LEU A 105 -12.11 9.62 4.27
N LEU A 106 -11.04 10.39 4.51
CA LEU A 106 -9.92 10.47 3.58
C LEU A 106 -9.21 9.13 3.44
N GLN A 107 -8.92 8.45 4.55
CA GLN A 107 -8.26 7.14 4.53
C GLN A 107 -9.10 6.08 3.80
N ILE A 108 -10.41 6.05 4.07
CA ILE A 108 -11.35 5.20 3.32
C ILE A 108 -11.31 5.56 1.82
N THR A 109 -11.32 6.85 1.49
CA THR A 109 -11.33 7.31 0.10
C THR A 109 -10.03 6.95 -0.62
N LYS A 110 -8.87 7.04 0.03
CA LYS A 110 -7.57 6.61 -0.51
C LYS A 110 -7.59 5.14 -0.89
N HIS A 111 -7.94 4.28 0.07
CA HIS A 111 -7.96 2.83 -0.16
C HIS A 111 -8.98 2.43 -1.21
N TYR A 112 -10.16 3.06 -1.18
CA TYR A 112 -11.21 2.79 -2.15
C TYR A 112 -10.85 3.30 -3.56
N ALA A 113 -10.22 4.47 -3.68
CA ALA A 113 -9.73 4.99 -4.96
C ALA A 113 -8.67 4.06 -5.57
N GLN A 114 -7.77 3.51 -4.76
CA GLN A 114 -6.79 2.51 -5.20
C GLN A 114 -7.47 1.23 -5.70
N TYR A 115 -8.48 0.71 -4.99
CA TYR A 115 -9.27 -0.43 -5.46
C TYR A 115 -9.90 -0.14 -6.83
N ILE A 116 -10.53 1.03 -6.99
CA ILE A 116 -11.13 1.43 -8.26
C ILE A 116 -10.07 1.54 -9.36
N GLN A 117 -8.88 2.09 -9.07
CA GLN A 117 -7.78 2.15 -10.03
C GLN A 117 -7.33 0.75 -10.47
N MET A 118 -7.11 -0.18 -9.53
CA MET A 118 -6.75 -1.58 -9.84
C MET A 118 -7.83 -2.27 -10.66
N ARG A 119 -9.10 -2.05 -10.33
CA ARG A 119 -10.26 -2.57 -11.05
C ARG A 119 -10.32 -2.06 -12.50
N VAL A 120 -9.98 -0.80 -12.75
CA VAL A 120 -9.91 -0.27 -14.11
C VAL A 120 -8.77 -0.91 -14.91
N VAL A 121 -7.58 -1.04 -14.32
CA VAL A 121 -6.45 -1.71 -14.96
C VAL A 121 -6.78 -3.17 -15.28
N PHE A 122 -7.46 -3.87 -14.37
CA PHE A 122 -7.97 -5.21 -14.61
C PHE A 122 -8.88 -5.28 -15.84
N HIS A 123 -9.88 -4.39 -15.93
CA HIS A 123 -10.75 -4.34 -17.11
C HIS A 123 -10.02 -3.96 -18.39
N GLN A 124 -8.94 -3.17 -18.31
CA GLN A 124 -8.11 -2.87 -19.48
C GLN A 124 -7.43 -4.10 -20.05
N GLN A 125 -6.95 -4.98 -19.17
CA GLN A 125 -6.26 -6.22 -19.52
C GLN A 125 -7.22 -7.38 -19.84
N HIS A 126 -8.41 -7.39 -19.22
CA HIS A 126 -9.36 -8.49 -19.28
C HIS A 126 -10.76 -8.00 -19.66
N ARG A 127 -10.94 -7.66 -20.94
CA ARG A 127 -12.16 -7.04 -21.50
C ARG A 127 -13.40 -7.92 -21.51
N PHE A 128 -13.23 -9.23 -21.41
CA PHE A 128 -14.34 -10.19 -21.43
C PHE A 128 -15.14 -10.19 -20.12
N PHE A 129 -14.56 -9.73 -19.02
CA PHE A 129 -15.30 -9.56 -17.77
C PHE A 129 -16.32 -8.46 -17.90
N THR A 130 -17.52 -8.72 -17.40
CA THR A 130 -18.54 -7.69 -17.26
C THR A 130 -18.08 -6.62 -16.28
N GLY A 131 -18.80 -5.50 -16.29
CA GLY A 131 -18.62 -4.48 -15.28
C GLY A 131 -18.81 -4.98 -13.84
N ALA A 132 -19.46 -6.12 -13.60
CA ALA A 132 -19.60 -6.74 -12.28
C ALA A 132 -18.49 -7.74 -11.92
N LEU A 133 -17.40 -7.78 -12.67
CA LEU A 133 -16.27 -8.71 -12.48
C LEU A 133 -16.65 -10.20 -12.60
N ASN A 134 -17.72 -10.50 -13.34
CA ASN A 134 -18.12 -11.87 -13.64
C ASN A 134 -17.97 -12.19 -15.13
N ILE A 135 -18.11 -13.47 -15.44
CA ILE A 135 -18.11 -14.01 -16.80
C ILE A 135 -19.59 -14.21 -17.16
N PRO A 136 -20.13 -13.55 -18.21
CA PRO A 136 -21.56 -13.60 -18.51
C PRO A 136 -22.07 -15.02 -18.75
N GLU A 137 -21.36 -15.77 -19.58
CA GLU A 137 -21.61 -17.18 -19.90
C GLU A 137 -20.25 -17.87 -20.00
N TYR A 138 -19.97 -18.85 -19.13
CA TYR A 138 -18.67 -19.52 -19.10
C TYR A 138 -18.37 -20.24 -20.43
N GLU A 139 -19.40 -20.69 -21.15
CA GLU A 139 -19.27 -21.29 -22.48
C GLU A 139 -18.79 -20.30 -23.55
N THR A 140 -19.00 -18.99 -23.34
CA THR A 140 -18.55 -17.93 -24.26
C THR A 140 -17.14 -17.46 -23.99
N LEU A 141 -16.49 -18.00 -22.96
CA LEU A 141 -15.12 -17.63 -22.62
C LEU A 141 -14.18 -18.01 -23.77
N PRO A 142 -13.35 -17.07 -24.27
CA PRO A 142 -12.42 -17.38 -25.35
C PRO A 142 -11.48 -18.53 -25.00
N GLU A 143 -11.20 -19.39 -25.98
CA GLU A 143 -10.39 -20.61 -25.80
C GLU A 143 -9.02 -20.33 -25.15
N GLU A 144 -8.45 -19.14 -25.39
CA GLU A 144 -7.20 -18.70 -24.76
C GLU A 144 -7.23 -18.74 -23.23
N TYR A 145 -8.37 -18.52 -22.57
CA TYR A 145 -8.48 -18.54 -21.11
C TYR A 145 -8.49 -19.94 -20.50
N TYR A 146 -8.67 -20.96 -21.32
CA TYR A 146 -8.53 -22.36 -20.91
C TYR A 146 -7.10 -22.88 -21.05
N THR A 147 -6.15 -22.04 -21.46
CA THR A 147 -4.71 -22.37 -21.48
C THR A 147 -4.10 -22.19 -20.09
N ASP A 148 -3.18 -23.06 -19.68
CA ASP A 148 -2.44 -22.97 -18.41
C ASP A 148 -1.88 -21.56 -18.15
N LEU A 149 -1.16 -20.97 -19.11
CA LEU A 149 -0.51 -19.67 -18.96
C LEU A 149 -1.50 -18.52 -18.76
N LYS A 150 -2.53 -18.43 -19.62
CA LYS A 150 -3.53 -17.34 -19.53
C LYS A 150 -4.42 -17.53 -18.31
N CYS A 151 -4.78 -18.77 -17.99
CA CYS A 151 -5.54 -19.13 -16.80
C CYS A 151 -4.77 -18.70 -15.54
N LEU A 152 -3.49 -19.08 -15.42
CA LEU A 152 -2.63 -18.71 -14.31
C LEU A 152 -2.43 -17.19 -14.19
N SER A 153 -2.13 -16.52 -15.30
CA SER A 153 -1.95 -15.06 -15.32
C SER A 153 -3.23 -14.33 -14.89
N THR A 154 -4.38 -14.72 -15.46
CA THR A 154 -5.69 -14.14 -15.12
C THR A 154 -6.05 -14.41 -13.67
N LEU A 155 -5.83 -15.63 -13.18
CA LEU A 155 -6.06 -16.00 -11.79
C LEU A 155 -5.21 -15.16 -10.82
N SER A 156 -3.93 -14.93 -11.15
CA SER A 156 -3.05 -14.08 -10.34
C SER A 156 -3.63 -12.67 -10.19
N TYR A 157 -4.02 -12.03 -11.29
CA TYR A 157 -4.62 -10.69 -11.26
C TYR A 157 -5.90 -10.63 -10.44
N ILE A 158 -6.77 -11.64 -10.56
CA ILE A 158 -8.04 -11.70 -9.84
C ILE A 158 -7.81 -11.91 -8.34
N MET A 159 -6.86 -12.77 -7.97
CA MET A 159 -6.48 -12.96 -6.57
C MET A 159 -5.83 -11.71 -5.98
N ASP A 160 -5.00 -10.97 -6.74
CA ASP A 160 -4.42 -9.70 -6.29
C ASP A 160 -5.49 -8.63 -6.06
N LEU A 161 -6.47 -8.54 -6.97
CA LEU A 161 -7.61 -7.64 -6.82
C LEU A 161 -8.48 -8.02 -5.61
N MET A 162 -8.70 -9.32 -5.38
CA MET A 162 -9.43 -9.84 -4.22
C MET A 162 -8.71 -9.53 -2.91
N ASP A 163 -7.41 -9.79 -2.81
CA ASP A 163 -6.64 -9.54 -1.59
C ASP A 163 -6.67 -8.05 -1.23
N TYR A 164 -6.53 -7.16 -2.21
CA TYR A 164 -6.68 -5.72 -1.98
C TYR A 164 -8.11 -5.31 -1.62
N LEU A 165 -9.13 -5.94 -2.25
CA LEU A 165 -10.53 -5.68 -1.90
C LEU A 165 -10.78 -6.00 -0.42
N LEU A 166 -10.34 -7.15 0.05
CA LEU A 166 -10.65 -7.69 1.38
C LEU A 166 -10.14 -6.82 2.53
N VAL A 167 -9.10 -6.00 2.34
CA VAL A 167 -8.58 -5.11 3.38
C VAL A 167 -9.46 -3.87 3.62
N VAL A 168 -10.37 -3.53 2.71
CA VAL A 168 -11.15 -2.27 2.76
C VAL A 168 -12.45 -2.38 3.57
N PRO A 169 -13.38 -3.32 3.29
CA PRO A 169 -14.74 -3.23 3.83
C PRO A 169 -14.81 -3.61 5.32
N LEU A 170 -14.04 -4.60 5.78
CA LEU A 170 -14.15 -5.11 7.14
C LEU A 170 -13.79 -4.05 8.21
N PRO A 171 -12.67 -3.30 8.10
CA PRO A 171 -12.39 -2.19 9.01
C PRO A 171 -13.48 -1.11 9.01
N ILE A 172 -14.14 -0.88 7.87
CA ILE A 172 -15.21 0.12 7.78
C ILE A 172 -16.45 -0.35 8.54
N ILE A 173 -16.83 -1.62 8.37
CA ILE A 173 -17.99 -2.22 9.06
C ILE A 173 -17.80 -2.17 10.58
N HIS A 174 -16.61 -2.52 11.08
CA HIS A 174 -16.33 -2.52 12.51
C HIS A 174 -16.28 -1.11 13.11
N ASN A 175 -15.58 -0.18 12.46
CA ASN A 175 -15.30 1.13 13.06
C ASN A 175 -16.37 2.19 12.78
N TYR A 176 -17.18 2.02 11.73
CA TYR A 176 -18.14 3.03 11.26
C TYR A 176 -19.55 2.45 11.09
N SER A 177 -19.94 1.48 11.92
CA SER A 177 -21.22 0.77 11.85
C SER A 177 -22.48 1.65 11.85
N SER A 178 -22.39 2.88 12.35
CA SER A 178 -23.49 3.86 12.36
C SER A 178 -23.41 4.93 11.25
N ASP A 179 -22.26 5.09 10.59
CA ASP A 179 -22.06 6.08 9.54
C ASP A 179 -22.43 5.49 8.16
N ARG A 180 -23.67 5.73 7.77
CA ARG A 180 -24.23 5.24 6.50
C ARG A 180 -23.42 5.72 5.29
N THR A 181 -22.88 6.94 5.32
CA THR A 181 -22.11 7.48 4.19
C THR A 181 -20.84 6.68 4.01
N LYS A 182 -20.08 6.45 5.08
CA LYS A 182 -18.84 5.66 5.05
C LYS A 182 -19.09 4.19 4.70
N LEU A 183 -20.18 3.62 5.22
CA LEU A 183 -20.57 2.23 4.94
C LEU A 183 -21.01 2.02 3.49
N ASP A 184 -21.46 3.04 2.76
CA ASP A 184 -22.08 2.86 1.45
C ASP A 184 -21.15 2.24 0.39
N CYS A 185 -19.84 2.46 0.50
CA CYS A 185 -18.85 1.82 -0.37
C CYS A 185 -18.69 0.31 -0.11
N THR A 186 -19.05 -0.19 1.08
CA THR A 186 -18.92 -1.62 1.41
C THR A 186 -19.89 -2.49 0.63
N ILE A 187 -21.06 -1.96 0.26
CA ILE A 187 -22.09 -2.67 -0.52
C ILE A 187 -21.53 -3.19 -1.85
N PRO A 188 -21.03 -2.33 -2.77
CA PRO A 188 -20.46 -2.83 -4.01
C PRO A 188 -19.17 -3.63 -3.81
N LEU A 189 -18.37 -3.38 -2.75
CA LEU A 189 -17.19 -4.22 -2.43
C LEU A 189 -17.58 -5.65 -2.05
N ILE A 190 -18.58 -5.84 -1.18
CA ILE A 190 -19.05 -7.18 -0.78
C ILE A 190 -19.56 -7.94 -1.99
N LEU A 191 -20.29 -7.25 -2.87
CA LEU A 191 -20.80 -7.86 -4.07
C LEU A 191 -19.67 -8.19 -5.08
N ASP A 192 -18.66 -7.33 -5.24
CA ASP A 192 -17.50 -7.61 -6.10
C ASP A 192 -16.69 -8.78 -5.53
N ALA A 193 -16.55 -8.88 -4.21
CA ALA A 193 -15.88 -9.98 -3.53
C ALA A 193 -16.55 -11.33 -3.85
N ASN A 194 -17.88 -11.38 -3.85
CA ASN A 194 -18.61 -12.60 -4.22
C ASN A 194 -18.36 -13.02 -5.67
N GLU A 195 -18.41 -12.07 -6.61
CA GLU A 195 -18.17 -12.36 -8.04
C GLU A 195 -16.73 -12.81 -8.27
N LEU A 196 -15.75 -12.10 -7.70
CA LEU A 196 -14.34 -12.47 -7.77
C LEU A 196 -14.10 -13.86 -7.18
N TYR A 197 -14.73 -14.20 -6.05
CA TYR A 197 -14.62 -15.54 -5.47
C TYR A 197 -15.12 -16.63 -6.42
N ASN A 198 -16.30 -16.45 -7.03
CA ASN A 198 -16.85 -17.41 -7.98
C ASN A 198 -15.94 -17.59 -9.19
N VAL A 199 -15.35 -16.50 -9.69
CA VAL A 199 -14.41 -16.54 -10.81
C VAL A 199 -13.09 -17.20 -10.40
N ILE A 200 -12.56 -16.95 -9.20
CA ILE A 200 -11.38 -17.64 -8.67
C ILE A 200 -11.63 -19.14 -8.63
N ILE A 201 -12.78 -19.58 -8.10
CA ILE A 201 -13.14 -21.00 -8.06
C ILE A 201 -13.17 -21.60 -9.47
N PHE A 202 -13.76 -20.90 -10.44
CA PHE A 202 -13.80 -21.35 -11.84
C PHE A 202 -12.39 -21.55 -12.42
N PHE A 203 -11.50 -20.57 -12.29
CA PHE A 203 -10.13 -20.70 -12.82
C PHE A 203 -9.30 -21.72 -12.03
N MET A 204 -9.49 -21.86 -10.72
CA MET A 204 -8.87 -22.93 -9.93
C MET A 204 -9.33 -24.32 -10.40
N HIS A 205 -10.60 -24.48 -10.77
CA HIS A 205 -11.11 -25.72 -11.33
C HIS A 205 -10.46 -26.02 -12.67
N ASN A 206 -10.36 -25.03 -13.58
CA ASN A 206 -9.67 -25.19 -14.85
C ASN A 206 -8.19 -25.56 -14.66
N LEU A 207 -7.47 -24.89 -13.76
CA LEU A 207 -6.08 -25.24 -13.45
C LEU A 207 -5.94 -26.66 -12.91
N ALA A 208 -6.88 -27.15 -12.10
CA ALA A 208 -6.79 -28.52 -11.58
C ALA A 208 -6.81 -29.60 -12.68
N HIS A 209 -7.40 -29.30 -13.85
CA HIS A 209 -7.39 -30.19 -15.01
C HIS A 209 -6.08 -30.13 -15.80
N ILE A 210 -5.36 -29.00 -15.77
CA ILE A 210 -4.29 -28.69 -16.72
C ILE A 210 -2.91 -28.65 -16.03
N GLU A 211 -2.82 -28.03 -14.86
CA GLU A 211 -1.56 -27.79 -14.15
C GLU A 211 -0.96 -29.12 -13.67
N GLU A 212 0.28 -29.36 -14.06
CA GLU A 212 1.04 -30.55 -13.70
C GLU A 212 2.01 -30.25 -12.55
N ASN A 213 2.26 -28.97 -12.25
CA ASN A 213 3.06 -28.53 -11.13
C ASN A 213 2.24 -28.42 -9.84
N GLU A 214 2.31 -29.47 -9.03
CA GLU A 214 1.64 -29.55 -7.72
C GLU A 214 2.02 -28.41 -6.77
N SER A 215 3.26 -27.90 -6.84
CA SER A 215 3.71 -26.83 -5.94
C SER A 215 3.02 -25.49 -6.24
N VAL A 216 2.85 -25.16 -7.52
CA VAL A 216 2.15 -23.95 -7.96
C VAL A 216 0.68 -24.03 -7.57
N PHE A 217 0.04 -25.18 -7.85
CA PHE A 217 -1.35 -25.39 -7.48
C PHE A 217 -1.57 -25.29 -5.96
N THR A 218 -0.69 -25.92 -5.17
CA THR A 218 -0.73 -25.87 -3.70
C THR A 218 -0.61 -24.44 -3.16
N PHE A 219 0.29 -23.63 -3.74
CA PHE A 219 0.44 -22.23 -3.38
C PHE A 219 -0.86 -21.43 -3.62
N LEU A 220 -1.46 -21.58 -4.81
CA LEU A 220 -2.70 -20.90 -5.17
C LEU A 220 -3.88 -21.37 -4.31
N TYR A 221 -3.96 -22.66 -4.03
CA TYR A 221 -4.98 -23.23 -3.15
C TYR A 221 -4.87 -22.68 -1.72
N ASN A 222 -3.65 -22.59 -1.17
CA ASN A 222 -3.43 -21.98 0.14
C ASN A 222 -3.85 -20.50 0.18
N ARG A 223 -3.64 -19.76 -0.92
CA ARG A 223 -4.13 -18.38 -1.07
C ARG A 223 -5.66 -18.33 -1.11
N LEU A 224 -6.30 -19.21 -1.88
CA LEU A 224 -7.76 -19.36 -1.91
C LEU A 224 -8.34 -19.67 -0.52
N LEU A 225 -7.69 -20.52 0.28
CA LEU A 225 -8.15 -20.83 1.63
C LEU A 225 -8.18 -19.58 2.53
N ARG A 226 -7.15 -18.73 2.46
CA ARG A 226 -7.11 -17.45 3.20
C ARG A 226 -8.21 -16.51 2.73
N ILE A 227 -8.41 -16.38 1.42
CA ILE A 227 -9.50 -15.59 0.82
C ILE A 227 -10.85 -16.09 1.34
N TYR A 228 -11.09 -17.40 1.33
CA TYR A 228 -12.33 -18.00 1.80
C TYR A 228 -12.61 -17.67 3.27
N GLN A 229 -11.61 -17.82 4.15
CA GLN A 229 -11.73 -17.49 5.58
C GLN A 229 -12.04 -16.00 5.79
N ALA A 230 -11.36 -15.11 5.06
CA ALA A 230 -11.61 -13.68 5.11
C ALA A 230 -13.03 -13.31 4.64
N LEU A 231 -13.53 -13.96 3.57
CA LEU A 231 -14.90 -13.77 3.09
C LEU A 231 -15.96 -14.27 4.05
N VAL A 232 -15.73 -15.42 4.71
CA VAL A 232 -16.63 -15.95 5.74
C VAL A 232 -16.81 -14.90 6.85
N ASN A 233 -15.70 -14.32 7.32
CA ASN A 233 -15.71 -13.27 8.32
C ASN A 233 -16.44 -12.01 7.81
N LEU A 234 -16.03 -11.50 6.64
CA LEU A 234 -16.62 -10.30 6.02
C LEU A 234 -18.14 -10.44 5.84
N PHE A 235 -18.62 -11.56 5.31
CA PHE A 235 -20.05 -11.77 5.08
C PHE A 235 -20.80 -12.01 6.38
N GLY A 236 -20.16 -12.59 7.40
CA GLY A 236 -20.71 -12.67 8.76
C GLY A 236 -21.00 -11.29 9.33
N GLU A 237 -19.99 -10.42 9.34
CA GLU A 237 -20.09 -9.05 9.84
C GLU A 237 -21.06 -8.19 9.02
N ALA A 238 -21.07 -8.34 7.70
CA ALA A 238 -22.02 -7.67 6.82
C ALA A 238 -23.47 -8.05 7.11
N ARG A 239 -23.76 -9.32 7.44
CA ARG A 239 -25.12 -9.77 7.81
C ARG A 239 -25.58 -9.16 9.13
N ASN A 240 -24.66 -8.98 10.08
CA ASN A 240 -24.95 -8.38 11.38
C ASN A 240 -25.18 -6.86 11.30
N ASN A 241 -24.73 -6.20 10.22
CA ASN A 241 -24.93 -4.78 10.01
C ASN A 241 -26.31 -4.47 9.39
N LEU A 242 -27.16 -3.74 10.12
CA LEU A 242 -28.51 -3.36 9.69
C LEU A 242 -28.55 -2.47 8.45
N TYR A 243 -27.56 -1.60 8.24
CA TYR A 243 -27.53 -0.76 7.03
C TYR A 243 -27.27 -1.62 5.79
N ILE A 244 -26.29 -2.53 5.86
CA ILE A 244 -25.91 -3.38 4.73
C ILE A 244 -27.03 -4.37 4.40
N SER A 245 -27.51 -5.13 5.39
CA SER A 245 -28.58 -6.13 5.23
C SER A 245 -29.89 -5.55 4.68
N ASN A 246 -30.21 -4.29 4.98
CA ASN A 246 -31.39 -3.61 4.43
C ASN A 246 -31.21 -3.13 2.98
N ASN A 247 -29.98 -2.89 2.53
CA ASN A 247 -29.71 -2.35 1.18
C ASN A 247 -29.29 -3.44 0.18
N MET A 248 -28.85 -4.61 0.64
CA MET A 248 -28.51 -5.74 -0.21
C MET A 248 -28.70 -7.08 0.50
N THR A 249 -28.94 -8.14 -0.26
CA THR A 249 -28.87 -9.51 0.26
C THR A 249 -27.40 -9.93 0.33
N VAL A 250 -26.89 -10.13 1.55
CA VAL A 250 -25.50 -10.56 1.75
C VAL A 250 -25.32 -11.98 1.19
N PRO A 251 -24.36 -12.21 0.26
CA PRO A 251 -24.15 -13.52 -0.33
C PRO A 251 -23.85 -14.59 0.72
N THR A 252 -24.23 -15.83 0.43
CA THR A 252 -23.88 -16.99 1.25
C THR A 252 -22.83 -17.80 0.52
N LEU A 253 -21.66 -17.96 1.14
CA LEU A 253 -20.58 -18.76 0.56
C LEU A 253 -20.99 -20.23 0.58
N LYS A 254 -20.81 -20.89 -0.57
CA LYS A 254 -20.86 -22.35 -0.64
C LYS A 254 -19.63 -22.92 0.05
N PRO A 255 -19.69 -24.16 0.58
CA PRO A 255 -18.51 -24.86 1.06
C PRO A 255 -17.41 -24.85 -0.01
N LEU A 256 -16.15 -24.71 0.43
CA LEU A 256 -15.01 -24.73 -0.47
C LEU A 256 -15.01 -26.04 -1.28
N PRO A 257 -14.99 -25.99 -2.62
CA PRO A 257 -14.99 -27.21 -3.43
C PRO A 257 -13.67 -27.96 -3.30
N THR A 258 -13.72 -29.27 -3.54
CA THR A 258 -12.52 -30.10 -3.69
C THR A 258 -12.05 -30.05 -5.14
N PHE A 259 -10.75 -29.89 -5.36
CA PHE A 259 -10.14 -29.84 -6.70
C PHE A 259 -9.50 -31.17 -7.12
N ASN A 260 -10.01 -32.29 -6.60
CA ASN A 260 -9.50 -33.62 -6.95
C ASN A 260 -10.04 -34.02 -8.33
N VAL A 261 -9.16 -34.03 -9.32
CA VAL A 261 -9.50 -34.36 -10.71
C VAL A 261 -8.88 -35.71 -11.08
N THR A 262 -9.69 -36.65 -11.57
CA THR A 262 -9.20 -37.96 -12.05
C THR A 262 -8.51 -37.83 -13.40
N GLN A 263 -7.67 -38.80 -13.77
CA GLN A 263 -7.01 -38.80 -15.08
C GLN A 263 -8.04 -38.77 -16.23
N GLN A 264 -9.14 -39.53 -16.11
CA GLN A 264 -10.22 -39.53 -17.10
C GLN A 264 -10.80 -38.11 -17.29
N GLN A 265 -11.04 -37.38 -16.20
CA GLN A 265 -11.55 -36.01 -16.27
C GLN A 265 -10.53 -35.04 -16.87
N LYS A 266 -9.23 -35.27 -16.68
CA LYS A 266 -8.17 -34.50 -17.37
C LYS A 266 -8.20 -34.79 -18.88
N ASP A 267 -8.34 -36.04 -19.28
CA ASP A 267 -8.38 -36.44 -20.68
C ASP A 267 -9.63 -35.91 -21.40
N GLU A 268 -10.80 -35.96 -20.75
CA GLU A 268 -12.05 -35.35 -21.25
C GLU A 268 -11.92 -33.82 -21.40
N TYR A 269 -11.28 -33.16 -20.43
CA TYR A 269 -11.00 -31.73 -20.50
C TYR A 269 -10.06 -31.38 -21.66
N ARG A 270 -8.98 -32.15 -21.86
CA ARG A 270 -8.04 -31.99 -22.98
C ARG A 270 -8.70 -32.22 -24.33
N LEU A 271 -9.68 -33.13 -24.41
CA LEU A 271 -10.46 -33.34 -25.63
C LEU A 271 -11.35 -32.13 -25.95
N LYS A 272 -11.97 -31.53 -24.91
CA LYS A 272 -12.80 -30.33 -25.05
C LYS A 272 -11.97 -29.08 -25.37
N HIS A 273 -10.78 -28.97 -24.77
CA HIS A 273 -9.86 -27.84 -24.89
C HIS A 273 -8.49 -28.32 -25.36
N PRO A 274 -8.31 -28.60 -26.66
CA PRO A 274 -7.10 -29.25 -27.19
C PRO A 274 -5.82 -28.42 -27.02
N ASN A 275 -5.95 -27.11 -26.81
CA ASN A 275 -4.83 -26.20 -26.59
C ASN A 275 -4.63 -25.83 -25.11
N CYS A 276 -5.30 -26.52 -24.17
CA CYS A 276 -5.27 -26.16 -22.76
C CYS A 276 -3.88 -26.22 -22.12
N ILE A 277 -3.02 -27.13 -22.56
CA ILE A 277 -1.62 -27.17 -22.15
C ILE A 277 -0.83 -26.40 -23.19
N THR A 278 -0.26 -25.26 -22.79
CA THR A 278 0.62 -24.54 -23.70
C THR A 278 1.86 -25.41 -23.93
N LYS A 279 2.12 -25.77 -25.20
CA LYS A 279 3.28 -26.59 -25.59
C LYS A 279 4.55 -25.91 -25.11
N GLU A 280 5.60 -26.65 -24.78
CA GLU A 280 6.87 -26.08 -24.31
C GLU A 280 7.47 -24.98 -25.22
N LYS A 281 7.18 -25.03 -26.53
CA LYS A 281 7.55 -24.01 -27.53
C LYS A 281 6.64 -22.76 -27.54
N ASP A 282 5.39 -22.92 -27.09
CA ASP A 282 4.37 -21.87 -27.00
C ASP A 282 4.22 -21.34 -25.57
N ARG A 283 4.73 -22.07 -24.55
CA ARG A 283 4.97 -21.56 -23.21
C ARG A 283 5.81 -20.35 -23.48
N ILE A 284 5.21 -19.19 -23.33
CA ILE A 284 5.93 -17.95 -23.32
C ILE A 284 6.80 -18.04 -22.07
N ALA A 285 7.93 -18.76 -22.14
CA ALA A 285 9.16 -18.15 -21.72
C ALA A 285 9.08 -16.75 -22.32
N PRO A 286 9.11 -15.68 -21.49
CA PRO A 286 8.99 -14.32 -22.00
C PRO A 286 9.84 -14.26 -23.25
N LYS A 287 9.26 -13.87 -24.40
CA LYS A 287 9.95 -13.87 -25.71
C LYS A 287 11.23 -13.05 -25.61
N TYR A 288 12.28 -13.73 -25.18
CA TYR A 288 13.67 -13.32 -25.09
C TYR A 288 14.53 -14.50 -25.54
N THR A 289 14.00 -15.30 -26.46
CA THR A 289 14.81 -15.79 -27.57
C THR A 289 14.60 -14.83 -28.75
N LYS A 290 14.84 -13.54 -28.52
CA LYS A 290 15.75 -12.89 -29.46
C LYS A 290 17.03 -13.69 -29.28
N GLU A 291 17.55 -14.25 -30.36
CA GLU A 291 18.89 -14.83 -30.45
C GLU A 291 19.77 -14.22 -29.37
N MET A 292 20.50 -15.05 -28.60
CA MET A 292 21.61 -14.59 -27.74
C MET A 292 22.50 -13.68 -28.58
N ASN A 293 22.12 -12.41 -28.64
CA ASN A 293 22.85 -11.33 -29.22
C ASN A 293 23.46 -10.71 -27.99
N ASP A 294 24.73 -11.09 -27.88
CA ASP A 294 25.73 -10.63 -26.95
C ASP A 294 25.74 -11.35 -25.60
N ASP A 295 26.59 -12.39 -25.55
CA ASP A 295 27.23 -12.91 -24.35
C ASP A 295 27.73 -11.76 -23.42
N GLY A 296 27.95 -10.55 -23.96
CA GLY A 296 28.27 -9.33 -23.23
C GLY A 296 27.17 -8.77 -22.32
N GLU A 297 25.93 -8.55 -22.78
CA GLU A 297 24.89 -7.86 -21.96
C GLU A 297 24.48 -8.70 -20.74
N THR A 298 24.39 -10.02 -20.88
CA THR A 298 24.07 -10.92 -19.76
C THR A 298 25.23 -11.01 -18.77
N LYS A 299 26.49 -11.08 -19.25
CA LYS A 299 27.67 -11.04 -18.38
C LYS A 299 27.78 -9.71 -17.64
N GLU A 300 27.48 -8.60 -18.31
CA GLU A 300 27.46 -7.28 -17.70
C GLU A 300 26.36 -7.16 -16.64
N LEU A 301 25.14 -7.63 -16.93
CA LEU A 301 24.06 -7.68 -15.94
C LEU A 301 24.41 -8.55 -14.74
N CYS A 302 24.98 -9.75 -14.96
CA CYS A 302 25.44 -10.61 -13.88
C CYS A 302 26.56 -9.95 -13.07
N LYS A 303 27.48 -9.22 -13.71
CA LYS A 303 28.54 -8.48 -13.02
C LYS A 303 27.97 -7.40 -12.10
N VAL A 304 27.08 -6.55 -12.63
CA VAL A 304 26.43 -5.49 -11.85
C VAL A 304 25.55 -6.09 -10.76
N GLY A 305 24.78 -7.14 -11.07
CA GLY A 305 23.95 -7.87 -10.11
C GLY A 305 24.76 -8.47 -8.95
N ASN A 306 25.90 -9.11 -9.24
CA ASN A 306 26.79 -9.64 -8.19
C ASN A 306 27.41 -8.53 -7.33
N GLN A 307 27.79 -7.41 -7.95
CA GLN A 307 28.30 -6.24 -7.22
C GLN A 307 27.22 -5.65 -6.30
N PHE A 308 25.99 -5.55 -6.79
CA PHE A 308 24.82 -5.11 -6.03
C PHE A 308 24.51 -6.05 -4.86
N VAL A 309 24.43 -7.36 -5.09
CA VAL A 309 24.23 -8.36 -4.03
C VAL A 309 25.28 -8.22 -2.93
N ARG A 310 26.56 -8.04 -3.29
CA ARG A 310 27.65 -7.90 -2.32
C ARG A 310 27.47 -6.68 -1.44
N ILE A 311 27.18 -5.53 -2.05
CA ILE A 311 27.00 -4.25 -1.32
C ILE A 311 25.73 -4.30 -0.47
N LEU A 312 24.63 -4.81 -1.02
CA LEU A 312 23.37 -4.95 -0.29
C LEU A 312 23.50 -5.91 0.90
N THR A 313 24.23 -7.01 0.76
CA THR A 313 24.48 -7.94 1.87
C THR A 313 25.20 -7.25 3.02
N GLN A 314 26.23 -6.44 2.72
CA GLN A 314 26.94 -5.65 3.73
C GLN A 314 26.03 -4.58 4.35
N PHE A 315 25.25 -3.90 3.52
CA PHE A 315 24.30 -2.88 3.98
C PHE A 315 23.26 -3.47 4.95
N ILE A 316 22.69 -4.61 4.61
CA ILE A 316 21.76 -5.35 5.46
C ILE A 316 22.39 -5.74 6.79
N GLN A 317 23.63 -6.25 6.79
CA GLN A 317 24.34 -6.65 8.02
C GLN A 317 24.53 -5.50 9.01
N VAL A 318 24.63 -4.26 8.50
CA VAL A 318 24.86 -3.07 9.31
C VAL A 318 23.55 -2.38 9.68
N CYS A 319 22.55 -2.38 8.80
CA CYS A 319 21.30 -1.65 8.99
C CYS A 319 20.20 -2.46 9.70
N SER A 320 20.17 -3.79 9.54
CA SER A 320 19.02 -4.59 9.98
C SER A 320 19.02 -4.83 11.48
N LEU A 321 17.85 -4.71 12.10
CA LEU A 321 17.68 -5.03 13.51
C LEU A 321 17.82 -6.55 13.76
N PRO A 322 18.53 -6.97 14.83
CA PRO A 322 18.76 -8.39 15.12
C PRO A 322 17.50 -9.23 15.38
N THR A 323 16.36 -8.60 15.62
CA THR A 323 15.10 -9.25 16.05
C THR A 323 13.93 -8.91 15.12
N ALA A 324 14.20 -8.65 13.84
CA ALA A 324 13.15 -8.37 12.87
C ALA A 324 12.19 -9.57 12.73
N ASP A 325 10.88 -9.31 12.85
CA ASP A 325 9.82 -10.32 12.68
C ASP A 325 9.83 -10.89 11.26
N LYS A 326 9.34 -12.12 11.05
CA LYS A 326 9.20 -12.75 9.72
C LYS A 326 8.32 -11.94 8.77
N GLU A 327 7.46 -11.07 9.30
CA GLU A 327 6.62 -10.17 8.51
C GLU A 327 7.26 -8.82 8.20
N SER A 328 8.42 -8.52 8.82
CA SER A 328 9.15 -7.27 8.62
C SER A 328 9.57 -7.06 7.16
N PRO A 329 9.63 -5.80 6.69
CA PRO A 329 10.17 -5.47 5.38
C PRO A 329 11.60 -6.00 5.17
N ASP A 330 12.45 -5.93 6.19
CA ASP A 330 13.83 -6.45 6.18
C ASP A 330 13.88 -7.95 5.86
N PHE A 331 13.00 -8.74 6.48
CA PHE A 331 12.91 -10.18 6.21
C PHE A 331 12.45 -10.48 4.77
N LYS A 332 11.49 -9.69 4.25
CA LYS A 332 11.03 -9.82 2.85
C LYS A 332 12.13 -9.46 1.86
N LEU A 333 12.91 -8.41 2.14
CA LEU A 333 14.05 -8.03 1.31
C LEU A 333 15.16 -9.10 1.34
N MET A 334 15.42 -9.71 2.50
CA MET A 334 16.34 -10.86 2.61
C MET A 334 15.90 -12.05 1.76
N ALA A 335 14.59 -12.34 1.72
CA ALA A 335 14.05 -13.38 0.86
C ALA A 335 14.24 -13.05 -0.63
N MET A 336 13.99 -11.80 -1.03
CA MET A 336 14.25 -11.33 -2.40
C MET A 336 15.73 -11.44 -2.77
N LEU A 337 16.62 -10.99 -1.87
CA LEU A 337 18.07 -11.08 -2.06
C LEU A 337 18.53 -12.53 -2.24
N LYS A 338 17.99 -13.46 -1.44
CA LYS A 338 18.28 -14.89 -1.59
C LYS A 338 17.87 -15.40 -2.97
N CYS A 339 16.66 -15.10 -3.41
CA CYS A 339 16.21 -15.53 -4.73
C CYS A 339 17.04 -14.89 -5.86
N LEU A 340 17.46 -13.63 -5.72
CA LEU A 340 18.36 -12.98 -6.67
C LEU A 340 19.74 -13.67 -6.73
N ILE A 341 20.29 -14.10 -5.59
CA ILE A 341 21.54 -14.88 -5.55
C ILE A 341 21.38 -16.18 -6.34
N ASP A 342 20.29 -16.90 -6.13
CA ASP A 342 20.01 -18.16 -6.83
C ASP A 342 19.89 -17.93 -8.34
N GLU A 343 19.22 -16.85 -8.78
CA GLU A 343 19.11 -16.48 -10.19
C GLU A 343 20.44 -16.04 -10.84
N LEU A 344 21.30 -15.35 -10.10
CA LEU A 344 22.63 -14.96 -10.59
C LEU A 344 23.56 -16.16 -10.79
N GLN A 345 23.34 -17.27 -10.07
CA GLN A 345 24.05 -18.51 -10.26
C GLN A 345 23.58 -19.29 -11.49
N GLN A 346 22.33 -19.09 -11.91
CA GLN A 346 21.69 -19.76 -13.05
C GLN A 346 20.96 -18.74 -13.94
N PRO A 347 21.69 -17.91 -14.71
CA PRO A 347 21.12 -16.81 -15.49
C PRO A 347 20.44 -17.27 -16.79
N GLU A 348 19.61 -18.32 -16.71
CA GLU A 348 18.91 -18.89 -17.86
C GLU A 348 17.78 -17.98 -18.37
N ASN A 349 17.29 -17.06 -17.51
CA ASN A 349 16.18 -16.16 -17.80
C ASN A 349 16.58 -14.69 -17.57
N TYR A 350 17.32 -14.10 -18.53
CA TYR A 350 17.77 -12.70 -18.50
C TYR A 350 16.67 -11.67 -18.12
N PRO A 351 15.43 -11.74 -18.65
CA PRO A 351 14.35 -10.81 -18.29
C PRO A 351 13.88 -10.93 -16.84
N ALA A 352 13.76 -12.17 -16.35
CA ALA A 352 13.40 -12.42 -14.96
C ALA A 352 14.50 -11.90 -14.05
N LEU A 353 15.76 -12.23 -14.34
CA LEU A 353 16.93 -11.76 -13.60
C LEU A 353 16.99 -10.23 -13.56
N LYS A 354 16.84 -9.57 -14.71
CA LYS A 354 16.77 -8.11 -14.83
C LYS A 354 15.66 -7.50 -13.95
N THR A 355 14.46 -8.09 -14.03
CA THR A 355 13.30 -7.65 -13.24
C THR A 355 13.54 -7.86 -11.74
N HIS A 356 14.17 -8.96 -11.36
CA HIS A 356 14.47 -9.28 -9.97
C HIS A 356 15.54 -8.37 -9.38
N ILE A 357 16.62 -8.11 -10.13
CA ILE A 357 17.65 -7.14 -9.76
C ILE A 357 16.98 -5.78 -9.50
N TRP A 358 16.15 -5.32 -10.44
CA TRP A 358 15.47 -4.03 -10.30
C TRP A 358 14.51 -3.98 -9.10
N LYS A 359 13.68 -5.01 -8.93
CA LYS A 359 12.76 -5.10 -7.78
C LYS A 359 13.50 -5.17 -6.45
N THR A 360 14.62 -5.88 -6.39
CA THR A 360 15.47 -5.98 -5.18
C THR A 360 16.11 -4.63 -4.90
N PHE A 361 16.60 -3.92 -5.93
CA PHE A 361 17.09 -2.54 -5.83
C PHE A 361 16.04 -1.60 -5.25
N ILE A 362 14.84 -1.55 -5.84
CA ILE A 362 13.75 -0.73 -5.30
C ILE A 362 13.42 -1.16 -3.87
N GLY A 363 13.37 -2.45 -3.57
CA GLY A 363 13.13 -2.96 -2.22
C GLY A 363 14.16 -2.52 -1.17
N THR A 364 15.36 -2.07 -1.56
CA THR A 364 16.38 -1.62 -0.60
C THR A 364 15.96 -0.38 0.19
N HIS A 365 15.04 0.44 -0.32
CA HIS A 365 14.52 1.60 0.42
C HIS A 365 13.86 1.18 1.74
N PHE A 366 13.35 -0.06 1.85
CA PHE A 366 12.77 -0.56 3.10
C PHE A 366 13.81 -0.65 4.24
N LEU A 367 15.10 -0.76 3.92
CA LEU A 367 16.16 -0.69 4.93
C LEU A 367 16.46 0.75 5.37
N MET A 368 16.11 1.73 4.55
CA MET A 368 16.34 3.17 4.79
C MET A 368 15.25 3.77 5.69
N GLN A 369 14.73 2.98 6.63
CA GLN A 369 13.75 3.40 7.61
C GLN A 369 14.39 4.07 8.81
N LYS A 370 13.60 4.88 9.50
CA LYS A 370 14.03 5.64 10.68
C LYS A 370 14.59 4.75 11.77
N GLU A 371 13.96 3.61 12.01
CA GLU A 371 14.33 2.64 13.05
C GLU A 371 15.74 2.07 12.79
N ASN A 372 16.03 1.74 11.53
CA ASN A 372 17.34 1.27 11.11
C ASN A 372 18.39 2.39 11.17
N ALA A 373 18.02 3.63 10.83
CA ALA A 373 18.91 4.78 10.97
C ALA A 373 19.34 5.01 12.44
N ILE A 374 18.39 4.87 13.38
CA ILE A 374 18.67 4.92 14.82
C ILE A 374 19.64 3.81 15.20
N HIS A 375 19.36 2.57 14.77
CA HIS A 375 20.22 1.42 15.05
C HIS A 375 21.66 1.65 14.59
N VAL A 376 21.85 2.14 13.36
CA VAL A 376 23.16 2.46 12.77
C VAL A 376 23.97 3.45 13.62
N VAL A 377 23.31 4.49 14.13
CA VAL A 377 23.94 5.48 15.01
C VAL A 377 24.30 4.86 16.36
N GLU A 378 23.44 4.01 16.92
CA GLU A 378 23.68 3.31 18.19
C GLU A 378 24.89 2.37 18.12
N ILE A 379 25.04 1.62 17.01
CA ILE A 379 26.18 0.72 16.79
C ILE A 379 27.43 1.45 16.25
N LYS A 380 27.36 2.77 16.06
CA LYS A 380 28.46 3.63 15.57
C LYS A 380 29.01 3.23 14.20
N GLN A 381 28.14 2.76 13.31
CA GLN A 381 28.51 2.37 11.94
C GLN A 381 28.07 3.40 10.89
N ASN A 382 27.73 4.62 11.30
CA ASN A 382 27.21 5.66 10.40
C ASN A 382 28.16 5.97 9.23
N ILE A 383 29.48 5.99 9.44
CA ILE A 383 30.45 6.26 8.35
C ILE A 383 30.38 5.14 7.31
N LEU A 384 30.44 3.89 7.74
CA LEU A 384 30.35 2.71 6.87
C LEU A 384 29.02 2.69 6.10
N VAL A 385 27.92 3.01 6.76
CA VAL A 385 26.59 3.08 6.13
C VAL A 385 26.53 4.17 5.06
N MET A 386 27.10 5.35 5.31
CA MET A 386 27.17 6.42 4.32
C MET A 386 27.99 6.01 3.09
N GLU A 387 29.11 5.30 3.29
CA GLU A 387 29.93 4.76 2.20
C GLU A 387 29.16 3.70 1.38
N LEU A 388 28.41 2.83 2.05
CA LEU A 388 27.58 1.80 1.40
C LEU A 388 26.41 2.42 0.62
N VAL A 389 25.74 3.44 1.16
CA VAL A 389 24.69 4.18 0.44
C VAL A 389 25.27 4.81 -0.83
N GLN A 390 26.44 5.43 -0.76
CA GLN A 390 27.09 5.99 -1.95
C GLN A 390 27.45 4.90 -2.97
N CYS A 391 27.82 3.71 -2.52
CA CYS A 391 28.06 2.57 -3.39
C CYS A 391 26.78 2.06 -4.07
N ILE A 392 25.65 2.09 -3.37
CA ILE A 392 24.33 1.73 -3.95
C ILE A 392 23.92 2.78 -4.99
N ASP A 393 24.09 4.06 -4.70
CA ASP A 393 23.85 5.18 -5.63
C ASP A 393 24.72 5.08 -6.91
N ASN A 394 26.00 4.71 -6.76
CA ASN A 394 26.87 4.43 -7.91
C ASN A 394 26.37 3.24 -8.74
N ILE A 395 25.86 2.19 -8.08
CA ILE A 395 25.27 1.02 -8.75
C ILE A 395 23.97 1.36 -9.45
N GLU A 396 23.17 2.28 -8.91
CA GLU A 396 21.93 2.74 -9.55
C GLU A 396 22.19 3.17 -10.99
N ASN A 397 23.21 3.99 -11.22
CA ASN A 397 23.57 4.45 -12.55
C ASN A 397 23.93 3.28 -13.50
N GLU A 398 24.61 2.26 -12.99
CA GLU A 398 24.91 1.04 -13.75
C GLU A 398 23.66 0.20 -14.01
N LEU A 399 22.78 0.08 -13.03
CA LEU A 399 21.50 -0.63 -13.15
C LEU A 399 20.56 0.07 -14.12
N ILE A 400 20.47 1.39 -14.10
CA ILE A 400 19.70 2.16 -15.09
C ILE A 400 20.23 1.87 -16.49
N ARG A 401 21.55 1.89 -16.67
CA ARG A 401 22.17 1.63 -17.97
C ARG A 401 21.88 0.22 -18.48
N VAL A 402 22.05 -0.80 -17.63
CA VAL A 402 21.91 -2.20 -18.04
C VAL A 402 20.43 -2.63 -18.04
N CYS A 403 19.65 -2.18 -17.07
CA CYS A 403 18.23 -2.50 -16.94
C CYS A 403 17.32 -1.60 -17.79
N LYS A 404 17.78 -0.46 -18.30
CA LYS A 404 16.97 0.45 -19.15
C LYS A 404 15.59 0.75 -18.53
N THR A 405 15.52 0.85 -17.21
CA THR A 405 14.29 1.03 -16.41
C THR A 405 14.50 2.18 -15.45
N HIS A 406 13.46 3.00 -15.25
CA HIS A 406 13.50 4.16 -14.34
C HIS A 406 12.39 4.13 -13.27
N ASP A 407 11.58 3.08 -13.25
CA ASP A 407 10.41 3.01 -12.37
C ASP A 407 10.84 2.86 -10.90
N GLY A 408 10.39 3.79 -10.05
CA GLY A 408 10.65 3.78 -8.61
C GLY A 408 11.91 4.51 -8.16
N ILE A 409 12.70 5.08 -9.08
CA ILE A 409 13.93 5.85 -8.74
C ILE A 409 13.62 7.04 -7.84
N ASP A 410 12.58 7.82 -8.17
CA ASP A 410 12.25 9.03 -7.40
C ASP A 410 11.91 8.71 -5.94
N GLU A 411 11.27 7.56 -5.70
CA GLU A 411 10.92 7.08 -4.36
C GLU A 411 12.16 6.56 -3.61
N PHE A 412 13.06 5.87 -4.30
CA PHE A 412 14.34 5.43 -3.76
C PHE A 412 15.21 6.62 -3.35
N ASN A 413 15.43 7.58 -4.24
CA ASN A 413 16.26 8.77 -3.98
C ASN A 413 15.71 9.61 -2.83
N LYS A 414 14.39 9.78 -2.78
CA LYS A 414 13.74 10.43 -1.63
C LYS A 414 14.04 9.69 -0.32
N SER A 415 14.02 8.36 -0.32
CA SER A 415 14.30 7.55 0.87
C SER A 415 15.77 7.67 1.30
N VAL A 416 16.70 7.73 0.33
CA VAL A 416 18.13 8.00 0.59
C VAL A 416 18.32 9.35 1.27
N ASP A 417 17.74 10.42 0.72
CA ASP A 417 17.85 11.78 1.25
C ASP A 417 17.28 11.88 2.68
N GLU A 418 16.11 11.28 2.90
CA GLU A 418 15.47 11.24 4.22
C GLU A 418 16.33 10.49 5.24
N PHE A 419 16.91 9.36 4.85
CA PHE A 419 17.74 8.53 5.71
C PHE A 419 19.06 9.21 6.09
N ILE A 420 19.77 9.80 5.12
CA ILE A 420 21.00 10.55 5.35
C ILE A 420 20.73 11.75 6.27
N SER A 421 19.71 12.53 5.95
CA SER A 421 19.31 13.70 6.74
C SER A 421 18.99 13.33 8.19
N PHE A 422 18.38 12.16 8.39
CA PHE A 422 18.09 11.64 9.72
C PHE A 422 19.35 11.25 10.49
N ILE A 423 20.29 10.53 9.88
CA ILE A 423 21.58 10.17 10.50
C ILE A 423 22.35 11.44 10.91
N ASP A 424 22.46 12.41 10.01
CA ASP A 424 23.13 13.69 10.27
C ASP A 424 22.49 14.45 11.44
N LYS A 425 21.16 14.48 11.49
CA LYS A 425 20.43 15.09 12.60
C LYS A 425 20.76 14.40 13.92
N GLN A 426 20.76 13.07 13.97
CA GLN A 426 21.09 12.32 15.19
C GLN A 426 22.54 12.54 15.63
N LEU A 427 23.49 12.59 14.70
CA LEU A 427 24.90 12.89 15.01
C LEU A 427 25.07 14.29 15.59
N LYS A 428 24.38 15.30 15.03
CA LYS A 428 24.37 16.67 15.57
C LYS A 428 23.78 16.73 16.98
N GLU A 429 22.69 16.00 17.23
CA GLU A 429 22.09 15.91 18.57
C GLU A 429 23.03 15.27 19.60
N VAL A 430 23.76 14.21 19.22
CA VAL A 430 24.76 13.56 20.08
C VAL A 430 25.96 14.47 20.33
N SER A 431 26.45 15.15 19.30
CA SER A 431 27.55 16.13 19.42
C SER A 431 27.17 17.28 20.35
N ASN A 432 25.99 17.87 20.17
CA ASN A 432 25.48 18.95 21.02
C ASN A 432 25.30 18.53 22.49
N LYS A 433 24.90 17.28 22.75
CA LYS A 433 24.82 16.73 24.11
C LYS A 433 26.21 16.57 24.72
N ARG A 434 27.22 16.13 23.96
CA ARG A 434 28.61 16.07 24.43
C ARG A 434 29.15 17.46 24.74
N THR A 435 28.99 18.43 23.83
CA THR A 435 29.46 19.81 24.07
C THR A 435 28.80 20.44 25.29
N LYS A 436 27.50 20.18 25.54
CA LYS A 436 26.84 20.63 26.78
C LYS A 436 27.40 19.94 28.03
N ASN A 437 27.67 18.63 27.97
CA ASN A 437 28.28 17.92 29.08
C ASN A 437 29.72 18.41 29.32
N ASP A 438 30.51 18.61 28.27
CA ASP A 438 31.88 19.13 28.36
C ASP A 438 31.90 20.58 28.87
N GLN A 439 30.91 21.41 28.51
CA GLN A 439 30.73 22.74 29.11
C GLN A 439 30.35 22.66 30.59
N ILE A 440 29.54 21.68 31.00
CA ILE A 440 29.20 21.45 32.41
C ILE A 440 30.44 20.94 33.18
N PHE A 441 31.22 20.02 32.61
CA PHE A 441 32.46 19.54 33.22
C PHE A 441 33.53 20.63 33.31
N ASN A 442 33.72 21.43 32.26
CA ASN A 442 34.64 22.58 32.29
C ASN A 442 34.16 23.68 33.25
N ALA A 443 32.84 23.89 33.40
CA ALA A 443 32.30 24.81 34.40
C ALA A 443 32.51 24.30 35.83
N LEU A 444 32.39 22.98 36.04
CA LEU A 444 32.71 22.34 37.32
C LEU A 444 34.22 22.37 37.62
N ASP A 445 35.09 22.19 36.64
CA ASP A 445 36.55 22.33 36.80
C ASP A 445 36.98 23.78 37.05
N LEU A 446 36.28 24.77 36.49
CA LEU A 446 36.47 26.20 36.81
C LEU A 446 35.98 26.56 38.22
N GLU A 447 34.95 25.89 38.74
CA GLU A 447 34.51 26.03 40.14
C GLU A 447 35.39 25.23 41.13
N LEU A 448 36.08 24.18 40.67
CA LEU A 448 36.96 23.32 41.49
C LEU A 448 38.46 23.66 41.36
N GLY A 449 38.83 24.60 40.50
CA GLY A 449 40.19 25.12 40.29
C GLY A 449 40.76 25.94 41.46
N GLY A 450 40.50 25.53 42.70
CA GLY A 450 41.04 26.10 43.93
C GLY A 450 41.43 25.08 45.00
N LEU A 451 41.33 23.77 44.74
CA LEU A 451 41.70 22.75 45.72
C LEU A 451 42.75 21.78 45.14
N SER A 452 43.97 21.94 45.65
CA SER A 452 45.09 21.00 45.50
C SER A 452 44.67 19.59 45.92
N VAL A 453 44.85 18.60 45.04
CA VAL A 453 44.66 17.18 45.34
C VAL A 453 46.03 16.58 45.64
N ASP A 454 46.52 16.83 46.85
CA ASP A 454 47.45 15.94 47.53
C ASP A 454 46.72 15.37 48.75
N ASN A 455 46.66 14.04 48.83
CA ASN A 455 46.01 13.19 49.84
C ASN A 455 44.58 12.74 49.53
N PHE A 456 44.46 11.68 48.73
CA PHE A 456 43.40 10.70 48.98
C PHE A 456 43.94 9.28 48.71
N ASP A 457 44.05 8.52 49.80
CA ASP A 457 44.56 7.16 49.86
C ASP A 457 43.44 6.18 49.47
N TRP A 458 43.68 5.34 48.47
CA TRP A 458 42.73 4.37 47.94
C TRP A 458 43.23 2.97 48.24
N ASP A 459 42.89 2.45 49.41
CA ASP A 459 42.95 1.01 49.66
C ASP A 459 41.73 0.52 50.45
N GLY A 460 41.01 -0.40 49.82
CA GLY A 460 40.08 -1.33 50.46
C GLY A 460 38.65 -0.84 50.65
N LEU A 461 37.74 -1.28 49.76
CA LEU A 461 36.63 -2.14 50.18
C LEU A 461 35.86 -2.68 48.97
N SER A 462 35.91 -3.99 48.80
CA SER A 462 35.09 -4.79 47.90
C SER A 462 33.81 -5.22 48.60
N ILE A 463 32.64 -5.09 47.95
CA ILE A 463 31.40 -5.76 48.41
C ILE A 463 30.62 -6.33 47.23
N ALA A 464 30.18 -7.57 47.45
CA ALA A 464 29.52 -8.50 46.56
C ALA A 464 28.04 -8.17 46.26
N VAL A 465 27.56 -8.77 45.17
CA VAL A 465 26.17 -8.80 44.70
C VAL A 465 25.35 -9.86 45.47
N PRO A 466 24.08 -9.58 45.80
CA PRO A 466 23.10 -10.65 45.88
C PRO A 466 21.85 -10.44 45.01
N LYS A 467 21.31 -11.60 44.60
CA LYS A 467 20.12 -11.83 43.76
C LYS A 467 18.83 -11.42 44.47
N THR A 468 17.82 -11.01 43.69
CA THR A 468 16.48 -10.68 44.18
C THR A 468 15.49 -11.84 43.96
N ASP A 469 14.86 -12.26 45.06
CA ASP A 469 13.62 -13.04 45.09
C ASP A 469 12.40 -12.12 45.25
N LYS A 470 11.25 -12.65 44.82
CA LYS A 470 9.95 -11.98 44.72
C LYS A 470 9.23 -11.77 46.06
N VAL A 471 8.07 -11.12 45.94
CA VAL A 471 6.85 -11.06 46.77
C VAL A 471 6.65 -9.82 47.70
N PRO A 472 5.41 -9.43 48.06
CA PRO A 472 4.74 -8.25 47.48
C PRO A 472 4.23 -7.26 48.54
N ILE A 473 4.06 -5.96 48.22
CA ILE A 473 3.40 -5.04 49.17
C ILE A 473 2.37 -4.13 48.48
N VAL A 474 1.11 -4.53 48.66
CA VAL A 474 -0.07 -3.77 49.09
C VAL A 474 0.00 -2.24 48.97
N CYS A 475 -0.82 -1.68 48.07
CA CYS A 475 -1.18 -0.27 48.06
C CYS A 475 -2.04 0.09 49.27
N LYS A 476 -1.55 1.01 50.12
CA LYS A 476 -2.39 1.85 50.97
C LYS A 476 -2.26 3.29 50.51
N VAL A 477 -3.41 3.87 50.14
CA VAL A 477 -3.59 5.27 49.82
C VAL A 477 -3.78 6.02 51.14
N GLU A 478 -2.87 6.94 51.45
CA GLU A 478 -3.15 8.03 52.39
C GLU A 478 -2.71 9.36 51.75
N THR A 479 -3.70 10.19 51.47
CA THR A 479 -3.55 11.58 51.08
C THR A 479 -3.21 12.43 52.30
N LYS A 480 -2.13 13.22 52.24
CA LYS A 480 -2.14 14.66 52.63
C LYS A 480 -0.81 15.39 52.39
N SER A 481 -1.00 16.58 51.82
CA SER A 481 -0.24 17.82 51.97
C SER A 481 0.79 18.21 50.90
N LYS A 482 0.62 19.47 50.52
CA LYS A 482 1.20 20.29 49.46
C LYS A 482 2.67 20.62 49.74
N THR A 483 3.52 20.31 48.77
CA THR A 483 4.65 21.17 48.38
C THR A 483 4.63 21.29 46.86
N VAL A 484 4.14 22.43 46.37
CA VAL A 484 4.17 22.73 44.94
C VAL A 484 5.63 23.07 44.62
N ASN A 485 6.27 22.18 43.86
CA ASN A 485 7.60 22.41 43.33
C ASN A 485 7.60 23.71 42.51
N PRO A 486 8.43 24.72 42.82
CA PRO A 486 8.44 26.00 42.12
C PRO A 486 8.67 25.86 40.61
N LYS A 487 9.38 24.81 40.17
CA LYS A 487 9.56 24.51 38.74
C LYS A 487 8.25 24.14 38.03
N PHE A 488 7.28 23.55 38.74
CA PHE A 488 5.99 23.19 38.16
C PHE A 488 5.11 24.43 37.90
N LYS A 489 5.26 25.47 38.74
CA LYS A 489 4.58 26.74 38.54
C LYS A 489 5.15 27.51 37.34
N GLU A 490 6.48 27.53 37.19
CA GLU A 490 7.13 28.12 36.00
C GLU A 490 6.71 27.41 34.70
N LEU A 491 6.62 26.08 34.70
CA LEU A 491 6.16 25.31 33.55
C LEU A 491 4.70 25.61 33.17
N LEU A 492 3.83 25.78 34.16
CA LEU A 492 2.43 26.15 33.95
C LEU A 492 2.28 27.58 33.41
N ASP A 493 3.08 28.52 33.90
CA ASP A 493 3.06 29.91 33.45
C ASP A 493 3.67 30.03 32.03
N ALA A 494 4.73 29.27 31.72
CA ALA A 494 5.28 29.18 30.37
C ALA A 494 4.29 28.56 29.36
N SER A 495 3.57 27.51 29.76
CA SER A 495 2.54 26.88 28.92
C SER A 495 1.37 27.82 28.63
N ARG A 496 0.92 28.61 29.62
CA ARG A 496 -0.13 29.63 29.43
C ARG A 496 0.32 30.76 28.53
N LYS A 497 1.58 31.20 28.63
CA LYS A 497 2.15 32.24 27.78
C LYS A 497 2.23 31.79 26.31
N LEU A 498 2.66 30.54 26.08
CA LEU A 498 2.71 29.94 24.74
C LEU A 498 1.30 29.80 24.12
N ALA A 499 0.30 29.42 24.92
CA ALA A 499 -1.09 29.34 24.45
C ALA A 499 -1.66 30.71 24.03
N ALA A 500 -1.34 31.77 24.78
CA ALA A 500 -1.75 33.13 24.45
C ALA A 500 -1.07 33.67 23.17
N GLU A 501 0.23 33.39 22.99
CA GLU A 501 0.97 33.77 21.78
C GLU A 501 0.46 33.03 20.53
N THR A 502 0.08 31.76 20.67
CA THR A 502 -0.50 30.95 19.59
C THR A 502 -1.89 31.46 19.19
N GLN A 503 -2.69 31.92 20.15
CA GLN A 503 -4.01 32.48 19.89
C GLN A 503 -3.93 33.85 19.19
N ASN A 504 -2.91 34.66 19.51
CA ASN A 504 -2.64 35.92 18.81
C ASN A 504 -2.17 35.71 17.37
N LEU A 505 -1.36 34.67 17.10
CA LEU A 505 -0.96 34.30 15.73
C LEU A 505 -2.15 33.86 14.87
N ALA A 506 -3.13 33.14 15.45
CA ALA A 506 -4.35 32.75 14.76
C ALA A 506 -5.27 33.94 14.42
N ILE A 507 -5.24 35.02 15.23
CA ILE A 507 -5.95 36.27 14.96
C ILE A 507 -5.24 37.08 13.88
N CYS A 508 -3.91 37.14 13.90
CA CYS A 508 -3.12 37.79 12.83
C CYS A 508 -3.29 37.10 11.47
N ALA A 509 -3.36 35.76 11.44
CA ALA A 509 -3.62 35.01 10.21
C ALA A 509 -5.02 35.30 9.62
N LYS A 510 -6.05 35.44 10.47
CA LYS A 510 -7.40 35.81 10.02
C LYS A 510 -7.51 37.23 9.46
N ASN A 511 -6.65 38.14 9.89
CA ASN A 511 -6.65 39.52 9.42
C ASN A 511 -5.86 39.70 8.10
N MET A 512 -5.01 38.74 7.72
CA MET A 512 -4.32 38.74 6.43
C MET A 512 -5.21 38.24 5.27
N ASP A 513 -6.18 37.37 5.54
CA ASP A 513 -7.11 36.86 4.51
C ASP A 513 -8.23 37.85 4.11
N SER A 514 -8.34 39.00 4.80
CA SER A 514 -9.38 40.01 4.55
C SER A 514 -8.91 41.23 3.73
N SER A 515 -7.69 41.22 3.19
CA SER A 515 -7.16 42.32 2.38
C SER A 515 -6.62 41.82 1.03
N GLU A 516 -7.51 41.42 0.14
CA GLU A 516 -7.23 41.45 -1.31
C GLU A 516 -8.34 42.25 -2.00
N ASP A 517 -8.08 43.56 -2.09
CA ASP A 517 -8.79 44.48 -2.95
C ASP A 517 -8.26 44.36 -4.39
N THR A 518 -9.22 44.28 -5.32
CA THR A 518 -9.25 44.95 -6.63
C THR A 518 -7.93 45.25 -7.35
N PHE A 519 -7.79 44.69 -8.57
CA PHE A 519 -7.05 45.37 -9.65
C PHE A 519 -7.91 45.49 -10.92
N PRO A 520 -7.71 46.56 -11.72
CA PRO A 520 -8.61 46.97 -12.77
C PRO A 520 -8.31 46.25 -14.10
N SER A 521 -9.34 46.22 -14.93
CA SER A 521 -9.33 45.74 -16.32
C SER A 521 -8.35 46.52 -17.21
N PHE A 522 -7.49 45.77 -17.90
CA PHE A 522 -7.02 46.07 -19.26
C PHE A 522 -6.85 44.77 -20.05
#